data_AF-A4YXF1-F1
#
_entry.id   AF-A4YXF1-F1
#
_cell.length_a   1.000
_cell.length_b   1.000
_cell.length_c   1.000
_cell.angle_alpha   90.00
_cell.angle_beta   90.00
_cell.angle_gamma   90.00
#
_symmetry.space_group_name_H-M   'P 1'
#
loop_
_entity.id
_entity.type
_entity.pdbx_description
1 polymer ?
#
loop_
_entity_poly.entity_id
_entity_poly.type
_entity_poly.pdbx_seq_one_letter_code
_entity_poly.pdbx_strand_id
1 'polypeptide(L)' 'MEVEIPKKRRRRVKQTMTLGERLLQTAREARDMAKRLPPGIEQARQLRRAREAEAIAELDRFLTAPARSHPPRTR' A
#
# COMPACT_ATOMS: atom_id res chain seq x y z
N MET A 1 0.09 39.79 21.79
CA MET A 1 1.07 39.21 20.86
C MET A 1 0.30 38.28 19.93
N GLU A 2 -0.05 38.73 18.74
CA GLU A 2 -0.73 37.89 17.75
C GLU A 2 0.31 36.90 17.19
N VAL A 3 0.07 35.61 17.40
CA VAL A 3 0.91 34.55 16.84
C VAL A 3 0.37 34.24 15.46
N GLU A 4 1.03 34.73 14.41
CA GLU A 4 0.77 34.30 13.04
C GLU A 4 1.11 32.81 12.91
N ILE A 5 0.08 31.97 12.80
CA ILE A 5 0.26 30.55 12.45
C ILE A 5 0.34 30.47 10.93
N PRO A 6 1.50 30.12 10.34
CA PRO A 6 1.63 30.04 8.90
C PRO A 6 0.67 28.99 8.35
N LYS A 7 -0.16 29.41 7.38
CA LYS A 7 -1.18 28.57 6.75
C LYS A 7 -0.50 27.39 6.04
N LYS A 8 -0.50 26.21 6.67
CA LYS A 8 0.17 25.01 6.17
C LYS A 8 -0.43 24.56 4.85
N ARG A 9 0.36 24.60 3.77
CA ARG A 9 -0.04 24.14 2.44
C ARG A 9 -0.15 22.61 2.41
N ARG A 10 -1.33 22.09 2.02
CA ARG A 10 -1.54 20.64 1.86
C ARG A 10 -0.75 20.13 0.64
N ARG A 11 0.08 19.09 0.83
CA ARG A 11 0.76 18.42 -0.27
C ARG A 11 -0.22 17.47 -0.97
N ARG A 12 -0.89 17.96 -2.01
CA ARG A 12 -1.74 17.13 -2.88
C ARG A 12 -0.84 16.40 -3.88
N VAL A 13 -0.88 15.07 -3.86
CA VAL A 13 -0.17 14.23 -4.82
C VAL A 13 -1.19 13.48 -5.64
N LYS A 14 -1.11 13.59 -6.97
CA LYS A 14 -1.92 12.77 -7.88
C LYS A 14 -1.23 11.43 -8.05
N GLN A 15 -1.87 10.37 -7.56
CA GLN A 15 -1.40 9.00 -7.78
C GLN A 15 -1.88 8.56 -9.16
N THR A 16 -0.96 8.22 -10.06
CA THR A 16 -1.26 7.72 -11.41
C THR A 16 -1.49 6.22 -11.42
N MET A 17 -0.90 5.52 -10.45
CA MET A 17 -1.07 4.08 -10.23
C MET A 17 -2.12 3.83 -9.14
N THR A 18 -2.80 2.69 -9.25
CA THR A 18 -3.75 2.23 -8.24
C THR A 18 -3.05 1.94 -6.90
N LEU A 19 -3.82 1.76 -5.82
CA LEU A 19 -3.25 1.40 -4.52
C LEU A 19 -2.54 0.03 -4.59
N GLY A 20 -3.24 -1.01 -5.08
CA GLY A 20 -2.67 -2.33 -5.30
C GLY A 20 -1.38 -2.33 -6.13
N GLU A 21 -1.31 -1.60 -7.23
CA GLU A 21 -0.09 -1.50 -8.05
C GLU A 21 1.10 -0.93 -7.27
N ARG A 22 0.88 0.14 -6.48
CA ARG A 22 1.95 0.74 -5.66
C ARG A 22 2.39 -0.17 -4.53
N LEU A 23 1.47 -0.94 -3.95
CA LEU A 23 1.79 -1.94 -2.92
C LEU A 23 2.62 -3.08 -3.50
N LEU A 24 2.25 -3.60 -4.67
CA LEU A 24 3.03 -4.63 -5.36
C LEU A 24 4.42 -4.13 -5.77
N GLN A 25 4.54 -2.88 -6.21
CA GLN A 25 5.83 -2.25 -6.48
C GLN A 25 6.68 -2.16 -5.21
N THR A 26 6.08 -1.72 -4.09
CA THR A 26 6.76 -1.67 -2.78
C THR A 26 7.24 -3.05 -2.33
N ALA A 27 6.44 -4.10 -2.56
CA ALA A 27 6.82 -5.47 -2.21
C ALA A 27 8.04 -5.96 -3.01
N ARG A 28 8.08 -5.66 -4.32
CA ARG A 28 9.22 -6.00 -5.20
C ARG A 28 10.49 -5.29 -4.74
N GLU A 29 10.42 -3.98 -4.52
CA GLU A 29 11.56 -3.18 -4.06
C GLU A 29 12.09 -3.65 -2.70
N ALA A 30 11.20 -3.99 -1.77
CA ALA A 30 11.58 -4.51 -0.46
C ALA A 30 12.28 -5.88 -0.58
N ARG A 31 11.83 -6.77 -1.47
CA ARG A 31 12.52 -8.05 -1.74
C ARG A 31 13.88 -7.84 -2.38
N ASP A 32 13.99 -6.93 -3.34
CA ASP A 32 15.27 -6.66 -4.01
C ASP A 32 16.27 -6.00 -3.06
N MET A 33 15.80 -5.17 -2.13
CA MET A 33 16.62 -4.67 -1.03
C MET A 33 17.06 -5.80 -0.09
N ALA A 34 16.14 -6.69 0.30
CA ALA A 34 16.45 -7.83 1.16
C ALA A 34 17.53 -8.75 0.55
N LYS A 35 17.50 -8.99 -0.77
CA LYS A 35 18.51 -9.80 -1.48
C LYS A 35 19.92 -9.21 -1.40
N ARG A 36 20.04 -7.87 -1.26
CA ARG A 36 21.33 -7.16 -1.18
C ARG A 36 21.87 -7.08 0.25
N LEU A 37 21.05 -7.36 1.25
CA LEU A 37 21.43 -7.30 2.67
C LEU A 37 21.98 -8.66 3.13
N PRO A 38 22.96 -8.67 4.04
CA PRO A 38 23.37 -9.89 4.71
C PRO A 38 22.23 -10.45 5.57
N PRO A 39 22.23 -11.75 5.88
CA PRO A 39 21.28 -12.35 6.80
C PRO A 39 21.32 -11.63 8.16
N GLY A 40 20.15 -11.16 8.62
CA GLY A 40 20.05 -10.40 9.85
C GLY A 40 18.72 -9.63 9.98
N ILE A 41 18.63 -8.81 11.03
CA ILE A 41 17.41 -8.09 11.40
C ILE A 41 16.95 -7.16 10.27
N GLU A 42 17.86 -6.46 9.60
CA GLU A 42 17.50 -5.54 8.52
C GLU A 42 16.98 -6.28 7.28
N GLN A 43 17.59 -7.42 6.89
CA GLN A 43 17.04 -8.26 5.83
C GLN A 43 15.64 -8.77 6.20
N ALA A 44 15.47 -9.27 7.43
CA ALA A 44 14.18 -9.76 7.91
C ALA A 44 13.11 -8.65 7.92
N ARG A 45 13.47 -7.42 8.27
CA ARG A 45 12.58 -6.25 8.24
C ARG A 45 12.12 -5.95 6.81
N GLN A 46 13.02 -5.99 5.83
CA GLN A 46 12.66 -5.79 4.42
C GLN A 46 11.75 -6.91 3.90
N LEU A 47 12.04 -8.17 4.25
CA LEU A 47 11.17 -9.30 3.89
C LEU A 47 9.78 -9.18 4.54
N ARG A 48 9.70 -8.73 5.79
CA ARG A 48 8.42 -8.50 6.47
C ARG A 48 7.62 -7.42 5.78
N ARG A 49 8.25 -6.28 5.45
CA ARG A 49 7.62 -5.19 4.69
C ARG A 49 7.09 -5.66 3.34
N ALA A 50 7.83 -6.53 2.64
CA ALA A 50 7.37 -7.09 1.38
C ALA A 50 6.08 -7.92 1.54
N ARG A 51 6.06 -8.80 2.55
CA ARG A 51 4.89 -9.65 2.86
C ARG A 51 3.67 -8.81 3.27
N GLU A 52 3.88 -7.80 4.11
CA GLU A 52 2.82 -6.87 4.52
C GLU A 52 2.22 -6.16 3.30
N ALA A 53 3.06 -5.64 2.40
CA ALA A 53 2.59 -4.95 1.20
C ALA A 53 1.78 -5.87 0.27
N GLU A 54 2.16 -7.14 0.13
CA GLU A 54 1.41 -8.12 -0.65
C GLU A 54 0.07 -8.47 -0.02
N ALA A 55 0.04 -8.71 1.29
CA ALA A 55 -1.19 -8.99 2.01
C ALA A 55 -2.19 -7.82 1.90
N ILE A 56 -1.69 -6.58 1.99
CA ILE A 56 -2.53 -5.39 1.82
C ILE A 56 -3.02 -5.26 0.37
N ALA A 57 -2.20 -5.61 -0.63
CA ALA A 57 -2.63 -5.59 -2.04
C ALA A 57 -3.73 -6.63 -2.31
N GLU A 58 -3.64 -7.81 -1.69
CA GLU A 58 -4.68 -8.83 -1.76
C GLU A 58 -5.97 -8.38 -1.06
N LEU A 59 -5.85 -7.73 0.10
CA LEU A 59 -6.99 -7.12 0.79
C LEU A 59 -7.65 -6.01 -0.04
N ASP A 60 -6.86 -5.12 -0.65
CA ASP A 60 -7.34 -4.08 -1.57
C ASP A 60 -8.14 -4.71 -2.73
N ARG A 61 -7.60 -5.77 -3.32
CA ARG A 61 -8.29 -6.54 -4.37
C ARG A 61 -9.61 -7.15 -3.88
N PHE A 62 -9.62 -7.73 -2.67
CA PHE A 62 -10.83 -8.31 -2.09
C PHE A 62 -11.90 -7.25 -1.82
N LEU A 63 -11.53 -6.10 -1.26
CA LEU A 63 -12.46 -5.01 -0.92
C LEU A 63 -12.99 -4.27 -2.16
N THR A 64 -12.21 -4.22 -3.24
CA THR A 64 -12.58 -3.56 -4.51
C THR A 64 -13.24 -4.50 -5.51
N ALA A 65 -13.20 -5.81 -5.28
CA ALA A 65 -13.89 -6.77 -6.12
C ALA A 65 -15.40 -6.47 -6.13
N PRO A 66 -16.07 -6.54 -7.29
CA PRO A 66 -17.50 -6.39 -7.34
C PRO A 66 -18.14 -7.44 -6.42
N ALA A 67 -19.09 -7.01 -5.58
CA ALA A 67 -19.87 -7.94 -4.78
C ALA A 67 -20.45 -9.00 -5.71
N ARG A 68 -20.28 -10.29 -5.38
CA ARG A 68 -20.99 -11.38 -6.08
C ARG A 68 -22.46 -10.98 -6.09
N SER A 69 -23.02 -10.76 -7.28
CA SER A 69 -24.39 -10.34 -7.45
C SER A 69 -25.26 -11.29 -6.64
N HIS A 70 -25.90 -10.78 -5.59
CA HIS A 70 -27.05 -11.49 -5.05
C HIS A 70 -28.01 -11.65 -6.24
N PRO A 71 -28.59 -12.84 -6.46
CA PRO A 71 -29.54 -13.01 -7.54
C PRO A 71 -30.59 -11.90 -7.44
N PRO A 72 -31.01 -11.30 -8.57
CA PRO A 72 -31.99 -10.22 -8.53
C PRO A 72 -33.18 -10.70 -7.71
N ARG A 73 -33.59 -9.92 -6.70
CA ARG A 73 -34.83 -10.20 -5.96
C ARG A 73 -35.95 -10.09 -6.98
N THR A 74 -36.39 -11.21 -7.52
CA THR A 74 -37.60 -11.29 -8.33
C THR A 74 -38.76 -10.85 -7.43
N ARG A 75 -39.44 -9.79 -7.85
CA ARG A 75 -40.61 -9.24 -7.18
C ARG A 75 -41.85 -10.05 -7.54
#